data_AF-A8DW00-F1
#
_entry.id   AF-A8DW00-F1
#
_cell.length_a   1.000
_cell.length_b   1.000
_cell.length_c   1.000
_cell.angle_alpha   90.00
_cell.angle_beta   90.00
_cell.angle_gamma   90.00
#
_symmetry.space_group_name_H-M   'P 1'
#
loop_
_entity.id
_entity.type
_entity.pdbx_description
1 polymer ?
#
loop_
_entity_poly.entity_id
_entity_poly.type
_entity_poly.pdbx_seq_one_letter_code
_entity_poly.pdbx_strand_id
1 'polypeptide(L)'
;VMTQLLRSLHDVMRREERAALLPESGGSPGMYEFSATGQLLPILVGTTILDPSGTALEVPILGIDKDRDTDTIIPLAGSMEDPTGDGLVPIMVGERAVDPVTEEMSTICGVRLNREFGVVEPVTLSSSTHTKRRPMPGS
;
A
#
# COMPACT_ATOMS: atom_id res chain seq x y z
N VAL A 1 5.49 -7.24 -34.12
CA VAL A 1 6.21 -8.52 -33.94
C VAL A 1 7.36 -8.39 -32.93
N MET A 2 8.39 -7.55 -33.16
CA MET A 2 9.52 -7.35 -32.22
C MET A 2 9.08 -6.94 -30.81
N THR A 3 8.14 -5.99 -30.69
CA THR A 3 7.61 -5.49 -29.42
C THR A 3 6.87 -6.56 -28.61
N GLN A 4 6.15 -7.46 -29.28
CA GLN A 4 5.48 -8.59 -28.62
C GLN A 4 6.48 -9.61 -28.07
N LEU A 5 7.56 -9.87 -28.80
CA LEU A 5 8.61 -10.79 -28.37
C LEU A 5 9.35 -10.26 -27.14
N LEU A 6 9.66 -8.96 -27.10
CA LEU A 6 10.29 -8.33 -25.95
C LEU A 6 9.41 -8.38 -24.69
N ARG A 7 8.09 -8.21 -24.83
CA ARG A 7 7.16 -8.35 -23.71
C ARG A 7 7.08 -9.77 -23.19
N SER A 8 6.99 -10.75 -24.08
CA SER A 8 6.94 -12.16 -23.67
C SER A 8 8.21 -12.56 -22.93
N LEU A 9 9.37 -12.08 -23.39
CA LEU A 9 10.64 -12.32 -22.70
C LEU A 9 10.65 -11.70 -21.30
N HIS A 10 10.31 -10.42 -21.16
CA HIS A 10 10.25 -9.76 -19.85
C HIS A 10 9.26 -10.44 -18.89
N ASP A 11 8.10 -10.88 -19.40
CA ASP A 11 7.09 -11.53 -18.58
C ASP A 11 7.53 -12.93 -18.13
N VAL A 12 8.26 -13.68 -18.97
CA VAL A 12 8.88 -14.96 -18.57
C VAL A 12 9.98 -14.72 -17.53
N MET A 13 10.89 -13.78 -17.77
CA MET A 13 11.98 -13.46 -16.83
C MET A 13 11.44 -13.05 -15.45
N ARG A 14 10.40 -12.19 -15.42
CA ARG A 14 9.74 -11.78 -14.18
C ARG A 14 9.08 -12.96 -13.46
N ARG A 15 8.51 -13.92 -14.19
CA ARG A 15 7.92 -15.12 -13.58
C ARG A 15 8.99 -16.05 -13.01
N GLU A 16 10.10 -16.25 -13.71
CA GLU A 16 11.23 -17.04 -13.22
C GLU A 16 11.82 -16.44 -11.95
N GLU A 17 12.06 -15.12 -11.93
CA GLU A 17 12.54 -14.40 -10.75
C GLU A 17 11.59 -14.58 -9.55
N ARG A 18 10.28 -14.42 -9.76
CA ARG A 18 9.29 -14.63 -8.69
C ARG A 18 9.21 -16.09 -8.24
N ALA A 19 9.27 -17.04 -9.17
CA ALA A 19 9.23 -18.46 -8.86
C ALA A 19 10.45 -18.91 -8.05
N ALA A 20 11.62 -18.32 -8.31
CA ALA A 20 12.85 -18.59 -7.57
C ALA A 20 12.76 -18.17 -6.09
N LEU A 21 11.91 -17.18 -5.76
CA LEU A 21 11.69 -16.72 -4.39
C LEU A 21 10.66 -17.57 -3.62
N LEU A 22 9.81 -18.36 -4.30
CA LEU A 22 8.76 -19.16 -3.67
C LEU A 22 9.25 -20.16 -2.61
N PRO A 23 10.37 -20.90 -2.82
CA PRO A 23 10.88 -21.82 -1.82
C PRO A 23 11.27 -21.14 -0.51
N GLU A 24 11.70 -19.88 -0.58
CA GLU A 24 12.13 -19.09 0.59
C GLU A 24 10.98 -18.36 1.25
N SER A 25 10.13 -17.66 0.46
CA SER A 25 9.07 -16.79 1.00
C SER A 25 7.71 -17.46 1.12
N GLY A 26 7.54 -18.67 0.56
CA GLY A 26 6.23 -19.33 0.45
C GLY A 26 5.22 -18.56 -0.40
N GLY A 27 5.67 -17.57 -1.18
CA GLY A 27 4.80 -16.66 -1.94
C GLY A 27 4.27 -15.47 -1.14
N SER A 28 4.75 -15.25 0.09
CA SER A 28 4.47 -14.03 0.84
C SER A 28 5.10 -12.82 0.13
N PRO A 29 4.35 -11.73 -0.11
CA PRO A 29 4.91 -10.52 -0.69
C PRO A 29 5.89 -9.81 0.26
N GLY A 30 5.76 -10.02 1.58
CA GLY A 30 6.59 -9.42 2.61
C GLY A 30 6.11 -9.84 4.00
N MET A 31 6.91 -9.58 5.02
CA MET A 31 6.60 -9.92 6.42
C MET A 31 6.59 -8.65 7.27
N TYR A 32 5.81 -8.64 8.34
CA TYR A 32 5.85 -7.61 9.38
C TYR A 32 5.98 -8.27 10.76
N GLU A 33 6.54 -7.54 11.72
CA GLU A 33 6.64 -8.00 13.11
C GLU A 33 5.34 -7.67 13.86
N PHE A 34 4.68 -8.70 14.38
CA PHE A 34 3.45 -8.53 15.14
C PHE A 34 3.77 -8.05 16.57
N SER A 35 3.54 -6.76 16.82
CA SER A 35 3.91 -6.05 18.04
C SER A 35 3.57 -6.77 19.36
N ALA A 36 2.45 -7.49 19.43
CA ALA A 36 2.04 -8.18 20.66
C ALA A 36 2.89 -9.40 21.01
N THR A 37 3.57 -10.01 20.03
CA THR A 37 4.28 -11.30 20.20
C THR A 37 5.72 -11.28 19.68
N GLY A 38 6.10 -10.29 18.87
CA GLY A 38 7.37 -10.26 18.13
C GLY A 38 7.44 -11.26 16.96
N GLN A 39 6.33 -11.95 16.65
CA GLN A 39 6.31 -12.94 15.56
C GLN A 39 6.31 -12.24 14.19
N LEU A 40 7.12 -12.73 13.27
CA LEU A 40 7.03 -12.33 11.86
C LEU A 40 5.81 -12.99 11.21
N LEU A 41 4.89 -12.17 10.71
CA LEU A 41 3.67 -12.59 10.01
C LEU A 41 3.66 -12.08 8.58
N PRO A 42 3.04 -12.81 7.63
CA PRO A 42 2.89 -12.32 6.26
C PRO A 42 2.03 -11.06 6.23
N ILE A 43 2.40 -10.12 5.36
CA ILE A 43 1.59 -8.93 5.13
C ILE A 43 0.31 -9.34 4.37
N LEU A 44 -0.83 -9.23 5.05
CA LEU A 44 -2.14 -9.56 4.51
C LEU A 44 -3.08 -8.35 4.65
N VAL A 45 -3.55 -7.85 3.51
CA VAL A 45 -4.51 -6.74 3.46
C VAL A 45 -5.78 -7.11 4.22
N GLY A 46 -6.27 -6.18 5.04
CA GLY A 46 -7.40 -6.35 5.95
C GLY A 46 -7.01 -6.85 7.34
N THR A 47 -5.76 -7.26 7.56
CA THR A 47 -5.26 -7.55 8.91
C THR A 47 -5.07 -6.27 9.69
N THR A 48 -5.51 -6.24 10.94
CA THR A 48 -5.35 -5.11 11.85
C THR A 48 -4.01 -5.18 12.58
N ILE A 49 -3.30 -4.05 12.63
CA ILE A 49 -2.03 -3.87 13.34
C ILE A 49 -2.08 -2.60 14.18
N LEU A 50 -1.14 -2.41 15.10
CA LEU A 50 -0.92 -1.09 15.71
C LEU A 50 -0.38 -0.14 14.66
N ASP A 51 -0.82 1.12 14.69
CA ASP A 51 -0.35 2.14 13.76
C ASP A 51 1.19 2.22 13.78
N PRO A 52 1.85 1.95 12.63
CA PRO A 52 3.30 2.03 12.53
C PRO A 52 3.88 3.39 12.94
N SER A 53 3.08 4.45 12.88
CA SER A 53 3.44 5.81 13.30
C SER A 53 3.52 5.96 14.83
N GLY A 54 3.20 4.92 15.58
CA GLY A 54 3.22 4.90 17.05
C GLY A 54 1.95 5.42 17.70
N THR A 55 0.88 5.65 16.93
CA THR A 55 -0.44 5.89 17.53
C THR A 55 -0.94 4.55 18.08
N ALA A 56 -1.46 4.53 19.31
CA ALA A 56 -1.96 3.29 19.91
C ALA A 56 -3.26 2.77 19.25
N LEU A 57 -3.58 3.26 18.05
CA LEU A 57 -4.74 2.88 17.27
C LEU A 57 -4.48 1.58 16.53
N GLU A 58 -5.52 0.76 16.49
CA GLU A 58 -5.60 -0.40 15.62
C GLU A 58 -6.02 0.05 14.21
N VAL A 59 -5.17 -0.22 13.23
CA VAL A 59 -5.35 0.21 11.84
C VAL A 59 -5.27 -0.99 10.88
N PRO A 60 -6.09 -1.03 9.82
CA PRO A 60 -6.03 -2.11 8.84
C PRO A 60 -4.84 -1.92 7.90
N ILE A 61 -4.18 -3.02 7.54
CA ILE A 61 -3.28 -3.05 6.39
C ILE A 61 -4.11 -2.88 5.13
N LEU A 62 -3.88 -1.82 4.38
CA LEU A 62 -4.63 -1.48 3.16
C LEU A 62 -3.81 -1.69 1.87
N GLY A 63 -2.52 -1.99 1.99
CA GLY A 63 -1.66 -2.27 0.86
C GLY A 63 -0.22 -2.59 1.28
N ILE A 64 0.68 -2.53 0.31
CA ILE A 64 2.13 -2.69 0.49
C ILE A 64 2.86 -1.64 -0.34
N ASP A 65 4.05 -1.25 0.12
CA ASP A 65 5.04 -0.54 -0.69
C ASP A 65 6.42 -1.16 -0.47
N LYS A 66 7.37 -0.82 -1.33
CA LYS A 66 8.78 -1.20 -1.18
C LYS A 66 9.54 -0.01 -0.59
N ASP A 67 10.08 -0.21 0.60
CA ASP A 67 11.01 0.73 1.20
C ASP A 67 12.24 0.88 0.28
N ARG A 68 12.56 2.12 -0.10
CA ARG A 68 13.59 2.38 -1.11
C ARG A 68 15.02 2.22 -0.57
N ASP A 69 15.19 2.38 0.73
CA ASP A 69 16.50 2.38 1.35
C ASP A 69 16.93 0.96 1.71
N THR A 70 15.98 0.14 2.15
CA THR A 70 16.20 -1.25 2.59
C THR A 70 15.77 -2.30 1.57
N ASP A 71 15.09 -1.90 0.49
CA ASP A 71 14.50 -2.78 -0.52
C ASP A 71 13.43 -3.76 0.07
N THR A 72 12.98 -3.51 1.30
CA THR A 72 12.05 -4.36 2.04
C THR A 72 10.60 -4.02 1.72
N ILE A 73 9.73 -5.02 1.65
CA ILE A 73 8.29 -4.81 1.47
C ILE A 73 7.65 -4.51 2.82
N ILE A 74 6.99 -3.36 2.92
CA ILE A 74 6.38 -2.85 4.15
C ILE A 74 4.86 -2.78 4.01
N PRO A 75 4.09 -3.02 5.09
CA PRO A 75 2.65 -2.84 5.08
C PRO A 75 2.30 -1.35 5.02
N LEU A 76 1.27 -1.02 4.25
CA LEU A 76 0.66 0.31 4.29
C LEU A 76 -0.56 0.28 5.20
N ALA A 77 -0.39 0.83 6.40
CA ALA A 77 -1.44 1.05 7.38
C ALA A 77 -1.13 2.37 8.12
N GLY A 78 -2.16 3.06 8.60
CA GLY A 78 -1.95 4.31 9.32
C GLY A 78 -3.26 4.92 9.80
N SER A 79 -3.12 5.99 10.58
CA SER A 79 -4.21 6.85 11.01
C SER A 79 -4.17 8.19 10.27
N MET A 80 -5.28 8.92 10.33
CA MET A 80 -5.43 10.27 9.80
C MET A 80 -6.23 11.11 10.79
N GLU A 81 -6.18 12.43 10.65
CA GLU A 81 -7.08 13.32 11.39
C GLU A 81 -8.53 13.14 10.92
N ASP A 82 -9.45 13.06 11.86
CA ASP A 82 -10.87 12.99 11.59
C ASP A 82 -11.32 14.31 10.93
N PRO A 83 -12.08 14.26 9.81
CA PRO A 83 -12.51 15.47 9.11
C PRO A 83 -13.37 16.43 9.94
N THR A 84 -13.94 15.99 11.05
CA THR A 84 -14.71 16.83 11.98
C THR A 84 -13.86 17.39 13.13
N GLY A 85 -12.60 16.97 13.25
CA GLY A 85 -11.67 17.40 14.29
C GLY A 85 -11.74 16.59 15.58
N ASP A 86 -12.37 15.41 15.56
CA ASP A 86 -12.53 14.53 16.74
C ASP A 86 -11.26 13.75 17.12
N GLY A 87 -10.11 14.07 16.50
CA GLY A 87 -8.81 13.47 16.76
C GLY A 87 -8.37 12.52 15.65
N LEU A 88 -7.52 11.54 15.99
CA LEU A 88 -7.00 10.58 15.02
C LEU A 88 -7.94 9.39 14.87
N VAL A 89 -8.17 8.98 13.63
CA VAL A 89 -8.97 7.82 13.25
C VAL A 89 -8.18 6.90 12.31
N PRO A 90 -8.42 5.58 12.33
CA PRO A 90 -7.82 4.67 11.35
C PRO A 90 -8.19 5.06 9.91
N ILE A 91 -7.23 4.98 9.00
CA ILE A 91 -7.56 5.10 7.57
C ILE A 91 -8.33 3.84 7.16
N MET A 92 -9.53 4.01 6.61
CA MET A 92 -10.36 2.90 6.14
C MET A 92 -10.92 3.18 4.74
N VAL A 93 -10.84 2.19 3.85
CA VAL A 93 -11.45 2.29 2.51
C VAL A 93 -12.98 2.34 2.66
N GLY A 94 -13.61 3.29 1.98
CA GLY A 94 -15.05 3.56 2.06
C GLY A 94 -15.42 4.70 3.00
N GLU A 95 -14.54 5.07 3.94
CA GLU A 95 -14.74 6.23 4.80
C GLU A 95 -14.45 7.54 4.08
N ARG A 96 -14.75 8.67 4.74
CA ARG A 96 -14.58 10.01 4.19
C ARG A 96 -13.31 10.66 4.71
N ALA A 97 -12.58 11.34 3.84
CA ALA A 97 -11.44 12.19 4.17
C ALA A 97 -11.48 13.48 3.36
N VAL A 98 -10.81 14.52 3.85
CA VAL A 98 -10.49 15.70 3.05
C VAL A 98 -9.41 15.31 2.05
N ASP A 99 -9.68 15.49 0.77
CA ASP A 99 -8.71 15.23 -0.29
C ASP A 99 -7.59 16.30 -0.23
N PRO A 100 -6.31 15.90 -0.08
CA PRO A 100 -5.23 16.86 0.15
C PRO A 100 -4.90 17.75 -1.06
N VAL A 101 -5.43 17.44 -2.25
CA VAL A 101 -5.18 18.21 -3.48
C VAL A 101 -6.36 19.13 -3.80
N THR A 102 -7.59 18.64 -3.61
CA THR A 102 -8.81 19.38 -3.95
C THR A 102 -9.46 20.07 -2.76
N GLU A 103 -9.03 19.75 -1.53
CA GLU A 103 -9.60 20.24 -0.27
C GLU A 103 -11.09 19.86 -0.06
N GLU A 104 -11.63 18.98 -0.90
CA GLU A 104 -13.01 18.53 -0.82
C GLU A 104 -13.14 17.19 -0.07
N MET A 105 -14.28 17.02 0.60
CA MET A 105 -14.64 15.76 1.25
C MET A 105 -14.92 14.65 0.24
N SER A 106 -14.07 13.62 0.22
CA SER A 106 -14.13 12.53 -0.76
C SER A 106 -14.03 11.15 -0.09
N THR A 107 -14.42 10.11 -0.80
CA THR A 107 -14.34 8.73 -0.29
C THR A 107 -12.94 8.19 -0.47
N ILE A 108 -12.39 7.59 0.59
CA ILE A 108 -11.10 6.90 0.58
C ILE A 108 -11.24 5.63 -0.27
N CYS A 109 -10.41 5.52 -1.30
CA CYS A 109 -10.36 4.36 -2.19
C CYS A 109 -9.06 3.56 -2.09
N GLY A 110 -8.09 4.03 -1.30
CA GLY A 110 -6.83 3.35 -1.07
C GLY A 110 -5.89 4.18 -0.22
N VAL A 111 -4.61 3.81 -0.24
CA VAL A 111 -3.54 4.49 0.49
C VAL A 111 -2.28 4.60 -0.36
N ARG A 112 -1.40 5.53 0.02
CA ARG A 112 -0.05 5.66 -0.52
C ARG A 112 0.92 6.00 0.60
N LEU A 113 2.19 5.63 0.44
CA LEU A 113 3.25 6.15 1.28
C LEU A 113 3.61 7.57 0.83
N ASN A 114 3.50 8.55 1.72
CA ASN A 114 4.17 9.83 1.55
C ASN A 114 5.65 9.63 1.86
N ARG A 115 6.49 9.71 0.82
CA ARG A 115 7.93 9.46 0.94
C ARG A 115 8.71 10.60 1.58
N GLU A 116 8.15 11.80 1.63
CA GLU A 116 8.79 12.95 2.28
C GLU A 116 8.73 12.81 3.80
N PHE A 117 7.60 12.33 4.32
CA PHE A 117 7.35 12.22 5.76
C PHE A 117 7.40 10.78 6.28
N GLY A 118 7.45 9.78 5.40
CA GLY A 118 7.45 8.36 5.78
C GLY A 118 6.11 7.89 6.36
N VAL A 119 5.01 8.61 6.12
CA VAL A 119 3.68 8.30 6.66
C VAL A 119 2.72 7.82 5.58
N VAL A 120 1.76 6.99 5.95
CA VAL A 120 0.72 6.51 5.04
C VAL A 120 -0.41 7.54 4.97
N GLU A 121 -0.76 7.95 3.75
CA GLU A 121 -1.83 8.90 3.50
C GLU A 121 -3.01 8.25 2.76
N PRO A 122 -4.26 8.69 3.02
CA PRO A 122 -5.40 8.25 2.26
C PRO A 122 -5.32 8.74 0.80
N VAL A 123 -5.70 7.85 -0.11
CA VAL A 123 -6.00 8.21 -1.50
C VAL A 123 -7.51 8.22 -1.66
N THR A 124 -8.03 9.36 -2.07
CA THR A 124 -9.46 9.65 -2.27
C THR A 124 -9.87 9.50 -3.73
N LEU A 125 -11.17 9.29 -3.96
CA LEU A 125 -11.71 9.17 -5.32
C LEU A 125 -11.46 10.43 -6.16
N SER A 126 -11.56 11.62 -5.56
CA SER A 126 -11.33 12.90 -6.24
C SER A 126 -9.91 12.97 -6.84
N SER A 127 -8.88 12.67 -6.05
CA SER A 127 -7.48 12.55 -6.51
C SER A 127 -7.19 11.33 -7.41
N SER A 128 -7.92 10.22 -7.26
CA SER A 128 -7.69 8.99 -8.05
C SER A 128 -7.99 9.14 -9.55
N THR A 129 -8.85 10.09 -9.90
CA THR A 129 -9.22 10.35 -11.31
C THR A 129 -8.08 10.98 -12.11
N HIS A 130 -7.15 11.67 -11.44
CA HIS A 130 -5.99 12.31 -12.07
C HIS A 130 -4.83 11.34 -12.40
N THR A 131 -4.79 10.15 -11.78
CA THR A 131 -3.64 9.23 -11.89
C THR A 131 -3.91 7.99 -12.74
N LYS A 132 -5.13 7.76 -13.24
CA LYS A 132 -5.41 6.68 -14.20
C LYS A 132 -4.81 7.01 -15.58
N ARG A 133 -3.48 6.87 -15.72
CA ARG A 133 -2.92 6.44 -17.01
C ARG A 133 -3.43 5.03 -17.22
N ARG A 134 -4.43 4.86 -18.10
CA ARG A 134 -4.78 3.53 -18.62
C ARG A 134 -3.48 2.91 -19.12
N PRO A 135 -3.13 1.66 -18.76
CA PRO A 135 -2.09 0.96 -19.50
C PRO A 135 -2.49 1.02 -20.97
N MET A 136 -1.60 1.53 -21.83
CA MET A 136 -1.87 1.54 -23.26
C MET A 136 -2.15 0.09 -23.68
N PRO A 137 -3.24 -0.18 -24.42
CA PRO A 137 -3.51 -1.51 -24.97
C PRO A 137 -2.28 -1.97 -25.74
N GLY A 138 -1.56 -2.92 -25.14
CA GLY A 138 -0.28 -3.39 -25.63
C GLY A 138 0.89 -2.47 -25.27
N SER A 139 1.40 -2.58 -24.04
CA SER A 139 2.79 -2.23 -23.61
C SER A 139 3.52 -3.45 -23.05
#